data_AF-A0A2E4PPM4-F1
#
_entry.id   AF-A0A2E4PPM4-F1
#
_cell.length_a   1.000
_cell.length_b   1.000
_cell.length_c   1.000
_cell.angle_alpha   90.00
_cell.angle_beta   90.00
_cell.angle_gamma   90.00
#
_symmetry.space_group_name_H-M   'P 1'
#
loop_
_entity.id
_entity.type
_entity.pdbx_description
1 polymer ?
#
loop_
_entity_poly.entity_id
_entity_poly.type
_entity_poly.pdbx_seq_one_letter_code
_entity_poly.pdbx_strand_id
1 'polypeptide(L)'
;MGEVKININGKEYILKFGMYFLRQLSERWNLPYFNDILKKFQAFENIDPDNLPWDVYDVVVDIYYVGISLNKENEIVSREDLYDEVLKDMDQTLKVMQVMVQSLVSFFSDEKKSIPVSKKNQPEKNKK
;
A
#
# COMPACT_ATOMS: atom_id res chain seq x y z
N MET A 1 4.49 -2.33 10.26
CA MET A 1 3.78 -2.89 9.09
C MET A 1 2.31 -2.64 9.33
N GLY A 2 1.60 -2.06 8.38
CA GLY A 2 0.20 -1.72 8.61
C GLY A 2 -0.72 -2.86 8.24
N GLU A 3 -1.82 -2.97 8.96
CA GLU A 3 -2.85 -3.96 8.68
C GLU A 3 -4.23 -3.36 8.89
N VAL A 4 -5.19 -3.83 8.11
CA VAL A 4 -6.60 -3.47 8.28
C VAL A 4 -7.44 -4.72 8.12
N LYS A 5 -8.44 -4.85 8.99
CA LYS A 5 -9.46 -5.89 8.89
C LYS A 5 -10.66 -5.35 8.15
N ILE A 6 -11.15 -6.13 7.21
CA ILE A 6 -12.35 -5.84 6.42
C ILE A 6 -13.31 -7.02 6.47
N ASN A 7 -14.57 -6.77 6.17
CA ASN A 7 -15.54 -7.82 5.90
C ASN A 7 -15.85 -7.84 4.40
N ILE A 8 -15.84 -9.03 3.79
CA ILE A 8 -16.31 -9.24 2.42
C ILE A 8 -17.27 -10.42 2.46
N ASN A 9 -18.52 -10.21 2.05
CA ASN A 9 -19.56 -11.25 2.01
C ASN A 9 -19.70 -12.04 3.33
N GLY A 10 -19.57 -11.37 4.48
CA GLY A 10 -19.70 -11.98 5.81
C GLY A 10 -18.42 -12.63 6.34
N LYS A 11 -17.32 -12.61 5.59
CA LYS A 11 -16.01 -13.17 6.00
C LYS A 11 -15.03 -12.07 6.34
N GLU A 12 -14.25 -12.27 7.41
CA GLU A 12 -13.19 -11.34 7.81
C GLU A 12 -11.90 -11.62 7.02
N TYR A 13 -11.32 -10.57 6.45
CA TYR A 13 -10.04 -10.61 5.77
C TYR A 13 -9.06 -9.61 6.40
N ILE A 14 -7.79 -9.99 6.50
CA ILE A 14 -6.73 -9.11 7.00
C ILE A 14 -5.86 -8.66 5.82
N LEU A 15 -5.86 -7.36 5.53
CA LEU A 15 -5.01 -6.77 4.51
C LEU A 15 -3.70 -6.33 5.15
N LYS A 16 -2.58 -6.62 4.49
CA LYS A 16 -1.24 -6.23 4.95
C LYS A 16 -0.60 -5.22 4.01
N PHE A 17 -0.09 -4.13 4.57
CA PHE A 17 0.57 -3.05 3.85
C PHE A 17 2.04 -2.90 4.27
N GLY A 18 2.93 -2.88 3.28
CA GLY A 18 4.38 -2.73 3.46
C GLY A 18 5.14 -2.74 2.14
N MET A 19 6.46 -2.87 2.18
CA MET A 19 7.28 -2.84 0.96
C MET A 19 6.98 -3.99 -0.01
N TYR A 20 6.66 -5.18 0.52
CA TYR A 20 6.33 -6.31 -0.33
C TYR A 20 4.97 -6.11 -1.04
N PHE A 21 4.00 -5.46 -0.39
CA PHE A 21 2.75 -5.03 -1.01
C PHE A 21 3.00 -4.10 -2.20
N LEU A 22 3.86 -3.09 -2.03
CA LEU A 22 4.21 -2.16 -3.10
C LEU A 22 4.93 -2.88 -4.25
N ARG A 23 5.82 -3.83 -3.95
CA ARG A 23 6.45 -4.67 -4.97
C ARG A 23 5.45 -5.51 -5.75
N GLN A 24 4.46 -6.11 -5.09
CA GLN A 24 3.42 -6.87 -5.77
C GLN A 24 2.55 -5.99 -6.66
N LEU A 25 2.25 -4.76 -6.25
CA LEU A 25 1.57 -3.79 -7.11
C LEU A 25 2.43 -3.34 -8.31
N SER A 26 3.72 -3.13 -8.10
CA SER A 26 4.69 -2.84 -9.17
C SER A 26 4.69 -3.91 -10.26
N GLU A 27 4.76 -5.17 -9.86
CA GLU A 27 4.72 -6.32 -10.77
C GLU A 27 3.38 -6.39 -11.50
N ARG A 28 2.26 -6.19 -10.79
CA ARG A 28 0.90 -6.22 -11.34
C ARG A 28 0.63 -5.10 -12.34
N TRP A 29 1.08 -3.89 -12.05
CA TRP A 29 0.85 -2.72 -12.91
C TRP A 29 1.95 -2.52 -13.96
N ASN A 30 2.96 -3.39 -13.98
CA ASN A 30 4.15 -3.25 -14.82
C ASN A 30 4.82 -1.87 -14.64
N LEU A 31 4.93 -1.42 -13.39
CA LEU A 31 5.53 -0.14 -13.02
C LEU A 31 6.87 -0.38 -12.32
N PRO A 32 8.01 -0.22 -12.99
CA PRO A 32 9.32 -0.62 -12.46
C PRO A 32 9.83 0.29 -11.33
N TYR A 33 9.28 1.51 -11.20
CA TYR A 33 9.74 2.48 -10.22
C TYR A 33 8.70 2.76 -9.14
N PHE A 34 9.20 2.87 -7.93
CA PHE A 34 8.40 3.19 -6.75
C PHE A 34 7.56 4.46 -6.91
N ASN A 35 8.13 5.51 -7.49
CA ASN A 35 7.43 6.79 -7.69
C ASN A 35 6.21 6.66 -8.62
N ASP A 36 6.20 5.70 -9.56
CA ASP A 36 5.06 5.52 -10.46
C ASP A 36 3.89 4.84 -9.75
N ILE A 37 4.19 3.98 -8.76
CA ILE A 37 3.19 3.39 -7.85
C ILE A 37 2.55 4.51 -7.01
N LEU A 38 3.37 5.41 -6.45
CA LEU A 38 2.87 6.54 -5.67
C LEU A 38 2.00 7.49 -6.49
N LYS A 39 2.35 7.75 -7.76
CA LYS A 39 1.50 8.55 -8.67
C LYS A 39 0.14 7.90 -8.90
N LYS A 40 0.07 6.57 -9.02
CA LYS A 40 -1.22 5.87 -9.07
C LYS A 40 -2.03 6.09 -7.80
N PHE A 41 -1.38 6.23 -6.65
CA PHE A 41 -2.08 6.55 -5.41
C PHE A 41 -2.52 8.03 -5.29
N GLN A 42 -1.91 8.96 -6.02
CA GLN A 42 -2.37 10.35 -6.03
C GLN A 42 -3.76 10.50 -6.67
N ALA A 43 -4.19 9.53 -7.49
CA ALA A 43 -5.56 9.47 -7.99
C ALA A 43 -6.60 9.40 -6.85
N PHE A 44 -6.19 9.01 -5.63
CA PHE A 44 -7.07 8.96 -4.46
C PHE A 44 -7.29 10.29 -3.73
N GLU A 45 -6.49 11.32 -3.99
CA GLU A 45 -6.53 12.56 -3.21
C GLU A 45 -7.80 13.41 -3.46
N ASN A 46 -8.47 13.24 -4.60
CA ASN A 46 -9.65 14.02 -5.00
C ASN A 46 -10.83 13.14 -5.41
N ILE A 47 -10.94 11.94 -4.87
CA ILE A 47 -12.07 11.06 -5.19
C ILE A 47 -13.34 11.63 -4.58
N ASP A 48 -14.35 11.79 -5.44
CA ASP A 48 -15.73 11.90 -5.03
C ASP A 48 -16.27 10.49 -4.72
N PRO A 49 -16.64 10.17 -3.46
CA PRO A 49 -17.20 8.87 -3.11
C PRO A 49 -18.47 8.53 -3.91
N ASP A 50 -19.21 9.55 -4.36
CA ASP A 50 -20.45 9.37 -5.12
C ASP A 50 -20.19 9.17 -6.62
N ASN A 51 -18.96 9.39 -7.10
CA ASN A 51 -18.59 9.28 -8.50
C ASN A 51 -17.15 8.80 -8.69
N LEU A 52 -16.89 7.56 -8.28
CA LEU A 52 -15.59 6.91 -8.40
C LEU A 52 -15.28 6.55 -9.87
N PRO A 53 -14.20 7.08 -10.47
CA PRO A 53 -13.78 6.70 -11.82
C PRO A 53 -13.39 5.22 -11.94
N TRP A 54 -13.68 4.57 -13.08
CA TRP A 54 -13.39 3.15 -13.30
C TRP A 54 -11.91 2.78 -13.14
N ASP A 55 -11.01 3.66 -13.57
CA ASP A 55 -9.56 3.50 -13.43
C ASP A 55 -9.12 3.55 -11.96
N VAL A 56 -9.77 4.36 -11.15
CA VAL A 56 -9.54 4.42 -9.70
C VAL A 56 -10.08 3.15 -9.03
N TYR A 57 -11.27 2.73 -9.43
CA TYR A 57 -11.92 1.53 -8.93
C TYR A 57 -11.09 0.25 -9.15
N ASP A 58 -10.49 0.08 -10.33
CA ASP A 58 -9.56 -1.02 -10.62
C ASP A 58 -8.33 -0.98 -9.69
N VAL A 59 -7.81 0.22 -9.41
CA VAL A 59 -6.68 0.39 -8.48
C VAL A 59 -7.08 0.03 -7.06
N VAL A 60 -8.29 0.37 -6.59
CA VAL A 60 -8.80 -0.07 -5.28
C VAL A 60 -8.88 -1.59 -5.22
N VAL A 61 -9.48 -2.23 -6.23
CA VAL A 61 -9.62 -3.69 -6.25
C VAL A 61 -8.26 -4.37 -6.25
N ASP A 62 -7.26 -3.82 -6.94
CA ASP A 62 -5.89 -4.32 -6.87
C ASP A 62 -5.27 -4.17 -5.48
N ILE A 63 -5.52 -3.05 -4.80
CA ILE A 63 -5.07 -2.83 -3.42
C ILE A 63 -5.68 -3.89 -2.47
N TYR A 64 -6.98 -4.12 -2.57
CA TYR A 64 -7.66 -5.17 -1.79
C TYR A 64 -7.07 -6.54 -2.10
N TYR A 65 -7.05 -6.91 -3.39
CA TYR A 65 -6.60 -8.23 -3.83
C TYR A 65 -5.18 -8.52 -3.35
N VAL A 66 -4.26 -7.60 -3.61
CA VAL A 66 -2.86 -7.77 -3.17
C VAL A 66 -2.78 -7.77 -1.65
N GLY A 67 -3.40 -6.81 -0.97
CA GLY A 67 -3.38 -6.72 0.49
C GLY A 67 -3.87 -7.99 1.18
N ILE A 68 -4.95 -8.59 0.67
CA ILE A 68 -5.52 -9.86 1.15
C ILE A 68 -4.56 -11.02 0.87
N SER A 69 -4.05 -11.11 -0.37
CA SER A 69 -3.18 -12.21 -0.81
C SER A 69 -1.87 -12.33 -0.02
N LEU A 70 -1.43 -11.23 0.60
CA LEU A 70 -0.22 -11.22 1.42
C LEU A 70 -0.38 -11.89 2.78
N ASN A 71 -1.61 -12.08 3.26
CA ASN A 71 -1.85 -12.85 4.47
C ASN A 71 -2.24 -14.29 4.12
N LYS A 72 -1.35 -15.24 4.39
CA LYS A 72 -1.56 -16.66 4.08
C LYS A 72 -2.71 -17.32 4.86
N GLU A 73 -3.17 -16.68 5.93
CA GLU A 73 -4.32 -17.14 6.72
C GLU A 73 -5.66 -16.74 6.11
N ASN A 74 -5.67 -15.79 5.18
CA ASN A 74 -6.89 -15.43 4.47
C ASN A 74 -7.28 -16.53 3.49
N GLU A 75 -8.59 -16.72 3.32
CA GLU A 75 -9.10 -17.48 2.20
C GLU A 75 -8.83 -16.77 0.87
N ILE A 76 -8.87 -17.54 -0.23
CA ILE A 76 -8.77 -16.97 -1.56
C ILE A 76 -10.07 -16.21 -1.84
N VAL A 77 -9.93 -14.93 -2.22
CA VAL A 77 -11.04 -14.07 -2.65
C VAL A 77 -10.95 -13.86 -4.16
N SER A 78 -12.08 -13.90 -4.85
CA SER A 78 -12.11 -13.57 -6.28
C SER A 78 -12.07 -12.05 -6.48
N ARG A 79 -11.63 -11.61 -7.66
CA ARG A 79 -11.69 -10.17 -7.99
C ARG A 79 -13.12 -9.66 -8.12
N GLU A 80 -14.01 -10.52 -8.61
CA GLU A 80 -15.44 -10.20 -8.80
C GLU A 80 -16.09 -9.89 -7.45
N ASP A 81 -15.79 -10.67 -6.41
CA ASP A 81 -16.26 -10.40 -5.04
C ASP A 81 -15.76 -9.03 -4.53
N LEU A 82 -14.52 -8.66 -4.88
CA LEU A 82 -13.94 -7.37 -4.48
C LEU A 82 -14.55 -6.19 -5.23
N TYR A 83 -14.89 -6.37 -6.51
CA TYR A 83 -15.60 -5.35 -7.27
C TYR A 83 -16.94 -5.03 -6.57
N ASP A 84 -17.75 -6.05 -6.31
CA ASP A 84 -19.01 -5.88 -5.61
C ASP A 84 -18.85 -5.21 -4.23
N GLU A 85 -17.82 -5.58 -3.47
CA GLU A 85 -17.58 -5.02 -2.14
C GLU A 85 -17.24 -3.52 -2.19
N VAL A 86 -16.36 -3.11 -3.11
CA VAL A 86 -15.91 -1.71 -3.19
C VAL A 86 -17.07 -0.76 -3.47
N LEU A 87 -18.09 -1.20 -4.23
CA LEU A 87 -19.29 -0.40 -4.48
C LEU A 87 -20.30 -0.44 -3.33
N LYS A 88 -20.34 -1.54 -2.57
CA LYS A 88 -21.29 -1.73 -1.45
C LYS A 88 -20.89 -0.94 -0.21
N ASP A 89 -19.59 -0.88 0.10
CA ASP A 89 -19.08 -0.25 1.32
C ASP A 89 -17.92 0.71 1.02
N MET A 90 -18.30 1.96 0.67
CA MET A 90 -17.33 2.99 0.37
C MET A 90 -16.60 3.52 1.62
N ASP A 91 -17.24 3.47 2.78
CA ASP A 91 -16.60 3.84 4.05
C ASP A 91 -15.46 2.88 4.40
N GLN A 92 -15.68 1.57 4.23
CA GLN A 92 -14.63 0.55 4.37
C GLN A 92 -13.50 0.81 3.39
N THR A 93 -13.81 1.13 2.13
CA THR A 93 -12.80 1.44 1.12
C THR A 93 -11.96 2.67 1.48
N LEU A 94 -12.59 3.76 1.91
CA LEU A 94 -11.87 4.95 2.36
C LEU A 94 -10.97 4.64 3.57
N LYS A 95 -11.46 3.82 4.51
CA LYS A 95 -10.66 3.35 5.66
C LYS A 95 -9.45 2.54 5.22
N VAL A 96 -9.61 1.61 4.27
CA VAL A 96 -8.50 0.81 3.72
C VAL A 96 -7.46 1.71 3.08
N MET A 97 -7.88 2.69 2.27
CA MET A 97 -6.98 3.67 1.65
C MET A 97 -6.22 4.50 2.70
N GLN A 98 -6.92 4.99 3.73
CA GLN A 98 -6.31 5.76 4.81
C GLN A 98 -5.25 4.95 5.56
N VAL A 99 -5.57 3.71 5.94
CA VAL A 99 -4.60 2.83 6.62
C VAL A 99 -3.42 2.54 5.72
N MET A 100 -3.64 2.25 4.43
CA MET A 100 -2.55 2.05 3.47
C MET A 100 -1.62 3.27 3.44
N VAL A 101 -2.16 4.48 3.23
CA VAL A 101 -1.36 5.71 3.16
C VAL A 101 -0.60 5.94 4.47
N GLN A 102 -1.25 5.80 5.63
CA GLN A 102 -0.60 5.95 6.94
C GLN A 102 0.55 4.94 7.12
N SER A 103 0.36 3.71 6.66
CA SER A 103 1.37 2.65 6.73
C SER A 103 2.60 2.98 5.90
N LEU A 104 2.38 3.55 4.71
CA LEU A 104 3.47 4.02 3.85
C LEU A 104 4.20 5.20 4.48
N VAL A 105 3.46 6.21 4.98
CA VAL A 105 4.06 7.38 5.63
C VAL A 105 4.88 6.99 6.86
N SER A 106 4.37 6.10 7.71
CA SER A 106 5.10 5.56 8.86
C SER A 106 6.42 4.91 8.43
N PHE A 107 6.38 4.09 7.37
CA PHE A 107 7.57 3.43 6.85
C PHE A 107 8.68 4.44 6.47
N PHE A 108 8.31 5.52 5.77
CA PHE A 108 9.27 6.56 5.36
C PHE A 108 9.63 7.57 6.47
N SER A 109 8.81 7.69 7.50
CA SER A 109 9.07 8.57 8.64
C SER A 109 10.08 7.97 9.62
N ASP A 110 10.10 6.64 9.75
CA ASP A 110 11.06 5.94 10.59
C ASP A 110 12.47 5.88 9.96
N GLU A 111 12.60 5.92 8.64
CA GLU A 111 13.91 6.04 7.95
C GLU A 111 14.64 7.35 8.27
N LYS A 112 13.92 8.43 8.65
CA LYS A 112 14.56 9.69 9.07
C LYS A 112 15.19 9.63 10.48
N LYS A 113 14.98 8.56 11.26
CA LYS A 113 15.48 8.47 12.65
C LYS A 113 16.73 7.62 12.86
N SER A 114 17.34 7.02 11.83
CA SER A 114 18.57 6.24 12.05
C SER A 114 19.51 6.16 10.85
N ILE A 115 20.18 7.28 10.55
CA ILE A 115 21.54 7.20 10.00
C ILE A 115 22.49 7.41 11.18
N PRO A 116 23.12 6.37 11.76
CA PRO A 116 24.30 6.59 12.56
C PRO A 116 25.38 7.10 11.60
N VAL A 117 25.66 8.40 11.67
CA VAL A 117 26.83 9.00 11.01
C VAL A 117 28.05 8.31 11.61
N SER A 118 28.58 7.31 10.91
CA SER A 118 29.86 6.71 11.25
C SER A 118 30.94 7.77 11.01
N LYS A 119 31.29 8.51 12.07
CA LYS A 119 32.56 9.22 12.14
C LYS A 119 33.68 8.18 12.12
N LYS A 120 34.34 8.00 10.97
CA LYS A 120 35.80 7.75 10.88
C LYS A 120 36.23 7.59 9.42
N ASN A 121 36.93 8.60 8.91
CA ASN A 121 38.37 8.47 8.63
C ASN A 121 38.91 9.84 8.21
N GLN A 122 39.53 10.54 9.16
CA GLN A 122 40.56 11.53 8.84
C GLN A 122 41.71 10.78 8.16
N PRO A 123 42.25 11.26 7.02
CA PRO A 123 43.52 10.74 6.53
C PRO A 123 44.63 11.27 7.43
N GLU A 124 45.29 10.37 8.16
CA GLU A 124 46.60 10.62 8.75
C GLU A 124 47.54 11.10 7.63
N LYS A 125 47.99 12.35 7.72
CA LYS A 125 49.10 12.86 6.92
C LYS A 125 50.35 12.09 7.33
N ASN A 126 50.78 11.18 6.45
CA ASN A 126 52.08 10.55 6.58
C ASN A 126 53.19 11.54 6.25
N LYS A 127 54.20 11.49 7.12
CA LYS A 127 55.47 12.21 7.11
C LYS A 127 56.20 12.15 5.76
N LYS A 128 56.80 13.26 5.37
CA LYS A 128 58.13 13.33 4.76
C LYS A 128 58.84 14.57 5.28
#